data_AF-A0A7S0PAB3-F1
#
_entry.id   AF-A0A7S0PAB3-F1
#
_cell.length_a   1.000
_cell.length_b   1.000
_cell.length_c   1.000
_cell.angle_alpha   90.00
_cell.angle_beta   90.00
_cell.angle_gamma   90.00
#
_symmetry.space_group_name_H-M   'P 1'
#
loop_
_entity.id
_entity.type
_entity.pdbx_description
1 polymer ?
#
loop_
_entity_poly.entity_id
_entity_poly.type
_entity_poly.pdbx_seq_one_letter_code
_entity_poly.pdbx_strand_id
1 'polypeptide(L)'
;MKKSREQSGQSPIHILMSLIEVYLLRNELPNGVLMSEHTTELVWVPPPFPHRDATGEPVMKFQPSHAFVVFYAAQLAVWIYTGFVCAFLDERKKDFLVMMAHHVITVALVGFSASHNFIAIGLIVLWVHDVSDIFVDLLKITNYFGLHGLKGMLIVELSFASCLVAWVYFRLFQYPAVCLRAALVGGLALEAGRIGGDNPVNREESTDLHWLLGLDKDAPLLDVVHALAHSWHVDIPAYFALNALLWLLQVLHVWWFYLLVGLALRVAAAPDVKEIRNIAADHYEGGADERVATRVGQQRGENQKPKSD
;
A
#
# COMPACT_ATOMS: atom_id res chain seq x y z
N MET A 1 -26.99 0.93 -13.64
CA MET A 1 -27.56 0.10 -12.55
C MET A 1 -26.69 -1.08 -12.11
N LYS A 2 -25.92 -1.77 -12.97
CA LYS A 2 -25.05 -2.89 -12.53
C LYS A 2 -23.78 -2.42 -11.78
N LYS A 3 -23.06 -1.43 -12.32
CA LYS A 3 -21.77 -0.92 -11.81
C LYS A 3 -21.80 -0.38 -10.37
N SER A 4 -22.94 0.17 -9.92
CA SER A 4 -23.07 0.81 -8.60
C SER A 4 -23.30 -0.17 -7.45
N ARG A 5 -23.89 -1.34 -7.73
CA ARG A 5 -24.10 -2.40 -6.72
C ARG A 5 -22.81 -3.17 -6.41
N GLU A 6 -21.86 -3.15 -7.35
CA GLU A 6 -20.54 -3.77 -7.22
C GLU A 6 -19.60 -2.88 -6.37
N GLN A 7 -19.64 -1.56 -6.54
CA GLN A 7 -18.79 -0.62 -5.78
C GLN A 7 -19.20 -0.46 -4.31
N SER A 8 -20.50 -0.51 -3.97
CA SER A 8 -20.95 -0.47 -2.56
C SER A 8 -20.59 -1.74 -1.77
N GLY A 9 -20.25 -2.84 -2.46
CA GLY A 9 -19.87 -4.11 -1.85
C GLY A 9 -18.42 -4.17 -1.35
N GLN A 10 -17.57 -3.22 -1.71
CA GLN A 10 -16.14 -3.23 -1.37
C GLN A 10 -15.85 -2.71 0.05
N SER A 11 -16.64 -1.75 0.54
CA SER A 11 -16.43 -1.17 1.88
C SER A 11 -16.50 -2.18 3.03
N PRO A 12 -17.49 -3.10 3.10
CA PRO A 12 -17.51 -4.15 4.13
C PRO A 12 -16.31 -5.09 4.07
N ILE A 13 -15.75 -5.32 2.88
CA ILE A 13 -14.58 -6.18 2.67
C ILE A 13 -13.34 -5.51 3.27
N HIS A 14 -13.09 -4.23 2.97
CA HIS A 14 -11.97 -3.48 3.55
C HIS A 14 -12.06 -3.39 5.08
N ILE A 15 -13.26 -3.16 5.64
CA ILE A 15 -13.46 -3.15 7.10
C ILE A 15 -13.11 -4.51 7.70
N LEU A 16 -13.61 -5.60 7.13
CA LEU A 16 -13.35 -6.95 7.63
C LEU A 16 -11.86 -7.31 7.54
N MET A 17 -11.22 -7.04 6.39
CA MET A 17 -9.79 -7.28 6.20
C MET A 17 -8.96 -6.46 7.19
N SER A 18 -9.25 -5.16 7.33
CA SER A 18 -8.60 -4.27 8.30
C SER A 18 -8.66 -4.79 9.74
N LEU A 19 -9.81 -5.31 10.17
CA LEU A 19 -9.96 -5.85 11.53
C LEU A 19 -9.13 -7.12 11.73
N ILE A 20 -9.08 -8.00 10.73
CA ILE A 20 -8.28 -9.22 10.79
C ILE A 20 -6.79 -8.87 10.78
N GLU A 21 -6.36 -7.90 9.97
CA GLU A 21 -4.97 -7.44 9.93
C GLU A 21 -4.52 -6.86 11.27
N VAL A 22 -5.34 -6.02 11.91
CA VAL A 22 -5.03 -5.51 13.27
C VAL A 22 -4.89 -6.67 14.25
N TYR A 23 -5.77 -7.67 14.16
CA TYR A 23 -5.69 -8.86 14.99
C TYR A 23 -4.37 -9.63 14.75
N LEU A 24 -3.98 -9.85 13.50
CA LEU A 24 -2.75 -10.58 13.16
C LEU A 24 -1.49 -9.78 13.54
N LEU A 25 -1.47 -8.48 13.28
CA LEU A 25 -0.39 -7.57 13.67
C LEU A 25 -0.17 -7.59 15.20
N ARG A 26 -1.26 -7.65 15.97
CA ARG A 26 -1.20 -7.64 17.44
C ARG A 26 -0.84 -8.98 18.06
N ASN A 27 -1.35 -10.08 17.52
CA ASN A 27 -1.33 -11.37 18.21
C ASN A 27 -0.40 -12.42 17.58
N GLU A 28 -0.10 -12.31 16.29
CA GLU A 28 0.70 -13.32 15.57
C GLU A 28 2.15 -12.86 15.33
N LEU A 29 2.41 -11.54 15.24
CA LEU A 29 3.76 -11.02 15.09
C LEU A 29 4.47 -10.85 16.45
N PRO A 30 5.80 -11.08 16.52
CA PRO A 30 6.57 -10.89 17.74
C PRO A 30 6.41 -9.48 18.31
N ASN A 31 6.14 -9.37 19.62
CA ASN A 31 5.92 -8.13 20.37
C ASN A 31 4.63 -7.34 20.06
N GLY A 32 3.70 -7.87 19.26
CA GLY A 32 2.48 -7.15 18.90
C GLY A 32 2.82 -5.87 18.15
N VAL A 33 3.05 -6.01 16.85
CA VAL A 33 3.49 -4.93 15.98
C VAL A 33 2.35 -3.93 15.79
N LEU A 34 2.25 -2.97 16.70
CA LEU A 34 1.28 -1.90 16.65
C LEU A 34 1.99 -0.56 16.57
N MET A 35 2.61 -0.31 15.40
CA MET A 35 3.10 1.00 14.95
C MET A 35 3.82 1.83 16.04
N SER A 36 4.62 1.18 16.89
CA SER A 36 5.43 1.77 17.96
C SER A 36 6.83 2.10 17.42
N GLU A 37 7.60 2.96 18.10
CA GLU A 37 8.98 3.28 17.70
C GLU A 37 9.86 2.02 17.52
N HIS A 38 9.61 0.99 18.34
CA HIS A 38 10.28 -0.32 18.28
C HIS A 38 9.81 -1.21 17.11
N THR A 39 8.67 -0.90 16.49
CA THR A 39 8.16 -1.66 15.33
C THR A 39 9.15 -1.65 14.17
N THR A 40 9.90 -0.56 13.98
CA THR A 40 10.81 -0.41 12.84
C THR A 40 12.00 -1.36 12.83
N GLU A 41 12.41 -1.88 14.00
CA GLU A 41 13.54 -2.78 14.16
C GLU A 41 13.15 -4.25 13.89
N LEU A 42 11.88 -4.60 14.08
CA LEU A 42 11.36 -5.97 13.96
C LEU A 42 10.79 -6.31 12.57
N VAL A 43 10.62 -5.31 11.70
CA VAL A 43 9.93 -5.48 10.40
C VAL A 43 10.80 -6.18 9.35
N TRP A 44 12.12 -6.01 9.41
CA TRP A 44 13.08 -6.64 8.48
C TRP A 44 14.00 -7.65 9.13
N VAL A 45 14.09 -7.65 10.45
CA VAL A 45 14.86 -8.64 11.19
C VAL A 45 13.98 -9.89 11.29
N PRO A 46 14.28 -10.99 10.56
CA PRO A 46 13.68 -12.27 10.91
C PRO A 46 13.96 -12.50 12.40
N PRO A 47 12.95 -12.85 13.21
CA PRO A 47 13.10 -12.87 14.65
C PRO A 47 14.37 -13.63 15.05
N PRO A 48 15.27 -13.03 15.87
CA PRO A 48 16.40 -13.74 16.44
C PRO A 48 15.87 -14.52 17.63
N PHE A 49 14.96 -15.44 17.39
CA PHE A 49 14.68 -16.49 18.34
C PHE A 49 14.88 -17.77 17.57
N PRO A 50 16.03 -18.44 17.72
CA PRO A 50 16.14 -19.83 17.36
C PRO A 50 15.12 -20.59 18.23
N HIS A 51 13.88 -20.69 17.74
CA HIS A 51 13.01 -21.75 18.18
C HIS A 51 13.64 -23.01 17.61
N ARG A 52 14.18 -23.83 18.52
CA ARG A 52 14.60 -25.17 18.17
C ARG A 52 13.35 -25.95 17.81
N ASP A 53 13.30 -26.52 16.62
CA ASP A 53 12.23 -27.44 16.27
C ASP A 53 12.25 -28.67 17.20
N ALA A 54 11.30 -29.60 17.03
CA ALA A 54 11.26 -30.83 17.83
C ALA A 54 12.55 -31.68 17.72
N THR A 55 13.44 -31.38 16.75
CA THR A 55 14.72 -32.04 16.52
C THR A 55 15.92 -31.28 17.09
N GLY A 56 15.72 -30.06 17.60
CA GLY A 56 16.78 -29.25 18.19
C GLY A 56 17.43 -28.26 17.24
N GLU A 57 17.01 -28.19 15.97
CA GLU A 57 17.65 -27.36 14.95
C GLU A 57 17.15 -25.90 15.01
N PRO A 58 18.04 -24.90 14.92
CA PRO A 58 17.65 -23.49 14.98
C PRO A 58 16.81 -23.10 13.74
N VAL A 59 15.52 -22.80 13.97
CA VAL A 59 14.65 -22.29 12.90
C VAL A 59 14.86 -20.79 12.74
N MET A 60 15.53 -20.38 11.65
CA MET A 60 15.82 -18.97 11.33
C MET A 60 14.66 -18.21 10.65
N LYS A 61 13.53 -18.87 10.35
CA LYS A 61 12.40 -18.28 9.61
C LYS A 61 11.17 -18.15 10.51
N PHE A 62 10.47 -17.03 10.44
CA PHE A 62 9.17 -16.89 11.10
C PHE A 62 8.21 -17.93 10.51
N GLN A 63 7.56 -18.71 11.38
CA GLN A 63 6.56 -19.69 10.99
C GLN A 63 5.16 -19.14 11.30
N PRO A 64 4.48 -18.52 10.30
CA PRO A 64 3.11 -18.03 10.49
C PRO A 64 2.15 -19.19 10.75
N SER A 65 1.11 -18.94 11.55
CA SER A 65 0.01 -19.88 11.71
C SER A 65 -0.69 -20.15 10.37
N HIS A 66 -1.33 -21.31 10.24
CA HIS A 66 -2.09 -21.65 9.03
C HIS A 66 -3.18 -20.60 8.71
N ALA A 67 -3.82 -20.05 9.74
CA ALA A 67 -4.81 -18.99 9.57
C ALA A 67 -4.19 -17.72 8.96
N PHE A 68 -3.01 -17.32 9.42
CA PHE A 68 -2.26 -16.21 8.86
C PHE A 68 -1.97 -16.44 7.36
N VAL A 69 -1.41 -17.61 7.01
CA VAL A 69 -1.04 -17.92 5.62
C VAL A 69 -2.26 -17.91 4.71
N VAL A 70 -3.36 -18.53 5.14
CA VAL A 70 -4.62 -18.56 4.36
C VAL A 70 -5.17 -17.16 4.16
N PHE A 71 -5.21 -16.34 5.21
CA PHE A 71 -5.70 -14.96 5.12
C PHE A 71 -4.82 -14.11 4.19
N TYR A 72 -3.50 -14.20 4.35
CA TYR A 72 -2.54 -13.47 3.52
C TYR A 72 -2.65 -13.86 2.04
N ALA A 73 -2.78 -15.16 1.75
CA ALA A 73 -2.99 -15.65 0.40
C ALA A 73 -4.35 -15.23 -0.18
N ALA A 74 -5.41 -15.23 0.63
CA ALA A 74 -6.74 -14.78 0.23
C ALA A 74 -6.73 -13.29 -0.14
N GLN A 75 -6.05 -12.46 0.65
CA GLN A 75 -5.85 -11.05 0.33
C GLN A 75 -5.08 -10.87 -0.98
N LEU A 76 -3.94 -11.54 -1.15
CA LEU A 76 -3.18 -11.47 -2.40
C LEU A 76 -4.04 -11.86 -3.61
N ALA A 77 -4.88 -12.89 -3.48
CA ALA A 77 -5.82 -13.29 -4.52
C ALA A 77 -6.87 -12.21 -4.82
N VAL A 78 -7.41 -11.54 -3.80
CA VAL A 78 -8.35 -10.41 -3.98
C VAL A 78 -7.67 -9.26 -4.72
N TRP A 79 -6.43 -8.91 -4.36
CA TRP A 79 -5.66 -7.85 -5.00
C TRP A 79 -5.29 -8.18 -6.46
N ILE A 80 -4.98 -9.44 -6.77
CA ILE A 80 -4.79 -9.91 -8.14
C ILE A 80 -6.10 -9.81 -8.93
N TYR A 81 -7.21 -10.24 -8.32
CA TYR A 81 -8.52 -10.18 -8.95
C TYR A 81 -8.95 -8.74 -9.24
N THR A 82 -8.78 -7.81 -8.30
CA THR A 82 -9.10 -6.39 -8.53
C THR A 82 -8.19 -5.78 -9.59
N GLY A 83 -6.92 -6.16 -9.65
CA GLY A 83 -6.01 -5.79 -10.74
C GLY A 83 -6.48 -6.32 -12.11
N PHE A 84 -6.98 -7.57 -12.17
CA PHE A 84 -7.56 -8.14 -13.38
C PHE A 84 -8.83 -7.39 -13.82
N VAL A 85 -9.73 -7.08 -12.88
CA VAL A 85 -10.93 -6.27 -13.13
C VAL A 85 -10.51 -4.91 -13.68
N CYS A 86 -9.54 -4.24 -13.05
CA CYS A 86 -9.00 -2.96 -13.50
C CYS A 86 -8.44 -3.05 -14.93
N ALA A 87 -7.69 -4.11 -15.26
CA ALA A 87 -7.04 -4.28 -16.56
C ALA A 87 -8.01 -4.54 -17.72
N PHE A 88 -9.04 -5.36 -17.48
CA PHE A 88 -9.83 -5.96 -18.55
C PHE A 88 -11.32 -5.64 -18.51
N LEU A 89 -11.89 -5.36 -17.34
CA LEU A 89 -13.33 -5.19 -17.16
C LEU A 89 -13.73 -3.72 -16.93
N ASP A 90 -12.86 -2.95 -16.28
CA ASP A 90 -13.12 -1.55 -16.01
C ASP A 90 -12.92 -0.65 -17.25
N GLU A 91 -13.73 0.40 -17.30
CA GLU A 91 -13.54 1.46 -18.29
C GLU A 91 -12.24 2.21 -18.02
N ARG A 92 -11.42 2.39 -19.06
CA ARG A 92 -10.16 3.12 -18.94
C ARG A 92 -10.40 4.59 -18.61
N LYS A 93 -10.00 4.98 -17.39
CA LYS A 93 -9.97 6.35 -16.90
C LYS A 93 -8.61 7.00 -17.15
N LYS A 94 -8.51 8.32 -16.92
CA LYS A 94 -7.28 9.10 -17.16
C LYS A 94 -6.09 8.64 -16.30
N ASP A 95 -6.38 8.02 -15.16
CA ASP A 95 -5.43 7.48 -14.19
C ASP A 95 -5.18 5.97 -14.34
N PHE A 96 -5.68 5.33 -15.41
CA PHE A 96 -5.58 3.88 -15.62
C PHE A 96 -4.16 3.32 -15.47
N LEU A 97 -3.16 3.96 -16.09
CA LEU A 97 -1.77 3.47 -16.01
C LEU A 97 -1.21 3.55 -14.59
N VAL A 98 -1.58 4.60 -13.85
CA VAL A 98 -1.13 4.82 -12.48
C VAL A 98 -1.79 3.80 -11.54
N MET A 99 -3.10 3.58 -11.69
CA MET A 99 -3.84 2.53 -10.97
C MET A 99 -3.31 1.13 -11.29
N MET A 100 -3.00 0.84 -12.55
CA MET A 100 -2.42 -0.45 -12.94
C MET A 100 -1.01 -0.64 -12.36
N ALA A 101 -0.17 0.38 -12.44
CA ALA A 101 1.17 0.34 -11.85
C ALA A 101 1.09 0.04 -10.36
N HIS A 102 0.14 0.65 -9.65
CA HIS A 102 -0.11 0.35 -8.25
C HIS A 102 -0.47 -1.12 -8.00
N HIS A 103 -1.44 -1.69 -8.72
CA HIS A 103 -1.78 -3.11 -8.57
C HIS A 103 -0.59 -4.03 -8.84
N VAL A 104 0.20 -3.75 -9.88
CA VAL A 104 1.41 -4.52 -10.18
C VAL A 104 2.43 -4.41 -9.05
N ILE A 105 2.68 -3.20 -8.54
CA ILE A 105 3.64 -2.96 -7.45
C ILE A 105 3.18 -3.62 -6.16
N THR A 106 1.91 -3.47 -5.75
CA THR A 106 1.41 -4.05 -4.49
C THR A 106 1.35 -5.57 -4.54
N VAL A 107 0.90 -6.18 -5.65
CA VAL A 107 0.92 -7.63 -5.85
C VAL A 107 2.35 -8.16 -5.83
N ALA A 108 3.28 -7.49 -6.53
CA ALA A 108 4.69 -7.87 -6.51
C ALA A 108 5.26 -7.76 -5.09
N LEU A 109 5.00 -6.66 -4.37
CA LEU A 109 5.50 -6.43 -3.02
C LEU A 109 5.02 -7.51 -2.05
N VAL A 110 3.71 -7.77 -2.01
CA VAL A 110 3.09 -8.77 -1.13
C VAL A 110 3.55 -10.20 -1.48
N GLY A 111 3.61 -10.53 -2.77
CA GLY A 111 4.10 -11.82 -3.25
C GLY A 111 5.59 -12.06 -2.97
N PHE A 112 6.43 -11.05 -3.20
CA PHE A 112 7.86 -11.12 -2.88
C PHE A 112 8.08 -11.22 -1.37
N SER A 113 7.32 -10.49 -0.55
CA SER A 113 7.43 -10.58 0.89
C SER A 113 7.04 -11.96 1.42
N ALA A 114 6.02 -12.61 0.84
CA ALA A 114 5.66 -13.98 1.21
C ALA A 114 6.72 -15.01 0.84
N SER A 115 7.30 -14.92 -0.36
CA SER A 115 8.31 -15.87 -0.84
C SER A 115 9.64 -15.79 -0.07
N HIS A 116 9.98 -14.62 0.47
CA HIS A 116 11.23 -14.38 1.20
C HIS A 116 11.04 -14.22 2.72
N ASN A 117 9.87 -14.61 3.26
CA ASN A 117 9.55 -14.57 4.70
C ASN A 117 9.51 -13.16 5.34
N PHE A 118 9.51 -12.09 4.54
CA PHE A 118 9.30 -10.71 5.00
C PHE A 118 7.80 -10.39 5.18
N ILE A 119 7.02 -11.32 5.73
CA ILE A 119 5.55 -11.22 5.74
C ILE A 119 5.02 -10.08 6.63
N ALA A 120 5.80 -9.63 7.62
CA ALA A 120 5.46 -8.50 8.48
C ALA A 120 5.35 -7.19 7.70
N ILE A 121 6.32 -6.86 6.84
CA ILE A 121 6.24 -5.65 6.00
C ILE A 121 5.07 -5.74 5.03
N GLY A 122 4.82 -6.91 4.44
CA GLY A 122 3.68 -7.10 3.56
C GLY A 122 2.34 -6.90 4.26
N LEU A 123 2.18 -7.42 5.48
CA LEU A 123 0.95 -7.25 6.28
C LEU A 123 0.72 -5.79 6.70
N ILE A 124 1.79 -5.09 7.10
CA ILE A 124 1.71 -3.65 7.40
C ILE A 124 1.25 -2.87 6.18
N VAL A 125 1.78 -3.22 4.99
CA VAL A 125 1.40 -2.54 3.77
C VAL A 125 -0.07 -2.79 3.46
N LEU A 126 -0.56 -4.03 3.52
CA LEU A 126 -1.98 -4.34 3.33
C LEU A 126 -2.86 -3.52 4.30
N TRP A 127 -2.50 -3.49 5.59
CA TRP A 127 -3.23 -2.74 6.61
C TRP A 127 -3.31 -1.24 6.38
N VAL A 128 -2.18 -0.59 6.10
CA VAL A 128 -2.16 0.84 5.79
C VAL A 128 -3.01 1.15 4.56
N HIS A 129 -3.08 0.21 3.61
CA HIS A 129 -3.89 0.38 2.41
C HIS A 129 -5.38 0.26 2.70
N ASP A 130 -5.79 -0.89 3.23
CA ASP A 130 -7.19 -1.24 3.45
C ASP A 130 -7.88 -0.24 4.39
N VAL A 131 -7.24 0.17 5.48
CA VAL A 131 -7.82 1.13 6.43
C VAL A 131 -8.06 2.50 5.77
N SER A 132 -7.14 2.95 4.94
CA SER A 132 -7.29 4.24 4.25
C SER A 132 -8.39 4.20 3.18
N ASP A 133 -8.57 3.05 2.54
CA ASP A 133 -9.52 2.87 1.44
C ASP A 133 -10.98 2.84 1.96
N ILE A 134 -11.21 2.52 3.24
CA ILE A 134 -12.52 2.68 3.91
C ILE A 134 -13.04 4.12 3.76
N PHE A 135 -12.17 5.12 3.91
CA PHE A 135 -12.56 6.54 3.79
C PHE A 135 -12.86 6.93 2.33
N VAL A 136 -12.10 6.38 1.38
CA VAL A 136 -12.33 6.57 -0.06
C VAL A 136 -13.66 5.96 -0.48
N ASP A 137 -13.99 4.77 0.02
CA ASP A 137 -15.25 4.10 -0.28
C ASP A 137 -16.44 4.83 0.36
N LEU A 138 -16.28 5.32 1.59
CA LEU A 138 -17.28 6.16 2.24
C LEU A 138 -17.57 7.41 1.42
N LEU A 139 -16.54 8.07 0.90
CA LEU A 139 -16.70 9.24 0.02
C LEU A 139 -17.45 8.89 -1.28
N LYS A 140 -17.12 7.77 -1.93
CA LYS A 140 -17.82 7.33 -3.15
C LYS A 140 -19.30 7.04 -2.88
N ILE A 141 -19.59 6.34 -1.78
CA ILE A 141 -20.96 5.96 -1.40
C ILE A 141 -21.79 7.21 -1.07
N THR A 142 -21.24 8.14 -0.28
CA THR A 142 -21.94 9.37 0.11
C THR A 142 -22.19 10.28 -1.09
N ASN A 143 -21.21 10.39 -2.00
CA ASN A 143 -21.36 11.10 -3.27
C ASN A 143 -22.44 10.46 -4.16
N TYR A 144 -22.50 9.13 -4.22
CA TYR A 144 -23.52 8.40 -4.97
C TYR A 144 -24.94 8.68 -4.47
N PHE A 145 -25.14 8.78 -3.15
CA PHE A 145 -26.44 9.16 -2.59
C PHE A 145 -26.79 10.65 -2.77
N GLY A 146 -25.88 11.45 -3.34
CA GLY A 146 -26.12 12.87 -3.61
C GLY A 146 -26.32 13.69 -2.34
N LEU A 147 -25.70 13.28 -1.22
CA LEU A 147 -25.84 13.91 0.10
C LEU A 147 -24.97 15.17 0.22
N HIS A 148 -25.11 16.08 -0.75
CA HIS A 148 -24.34 17.33 -0.83
C HIS A 148 -24.98 18.47 -0.06
N GLY A 149 -24.15 19.38 0.46
CA GLY A 149 -24.58 20.63 1.06
C GLY A 149 -25.44 20.44 2.32
N LEU A 150 -26.10 21.53 2.74
CA LEU A 150 -26.95 21.53 3.94
C LEU A 150 -28.12 20.54 3.84
N LYS A 151 -28.65 20.29 2.63
CA LYS A 151 -29.73 19.32 2.41
C LYS A 151 -29.28 17.87 2.61
N GLY A 152 -28.00 17.58 2.37
CA GLY A 152 -27.35 16.30 2.66
C GLY A 152 -26.55 16.29 3.95
N MET A 153 -26.76 17.25 4.85
CA MET A 153 -26.05 17.40 6.14
C MET A 153 -24.52 17.50 6.02
N LEU A 154 -24.00 17.97 4.89
CA LEU A 154 -22.56 18.07 4.60
C LEU A 154 -21.81 16.72 4.66
N ILE A 155 -22.51 15.59 4.48
CA ILE A 155 -21.91 14.26 4.65
C ILE A 155 -20.84 13.99 3.59
N VAL A 156 -21.04 14.43 2.35
CA VAL A 156 -20.04 14.26 1.27
C VAL A 156 -18.79 15.08 1.57
N GLU A 157 -18.95 16.32 2.02
CA GLU A 157 -17.89 17.23 2.37
C GLU A 157 -17.07 16.71 3.57
N LEU A 158 -17.75 16.19 4.59
CA LEU A 158 -17.11 15.53 5.74
C LEU A 158 -16.38 14.25 5.33
N SER A 159 -16.95 13.46 4.41
CA SER A 159 -16.32 12.24 3.88
C SER A 159 -15.10 12.57 3.01
N PHE A 160 -15.13 13.70 2.30
CA PHE A 160 -14.00 14.18 1.53
C PHE A 160 -12.87 14.67 2.44
N ALA A 161 -13.22 15.43 3.48
CA ALA A 161 -12.26 15.88 4.49
C ALA A 161 -11.64 14.69 5.25
N SER A 162 -12.43 13.69 5.63
CA SER A 162 -11.92 12.49 6.30
C SER A 162 -11.01 11.68 5.37
N CYS A 163 -11.31 11.59 4.08
CA CYS A 163 -10.44 11.00 3.07
C CYS A 163 -9.08 11.72 2.99
N LEU A 164 -9.05 13.06 2.99
CA LEU A 164 -7.80 13.83 3.01
C LEU A 164 -6.98 13.57 4.28
N VAL A 165 -7.62 13.61 5.45
CA VAL A 165 -6.96 13.36 6.74
C VAL A 165 -6.41 11.93 6.80
N ALA A 166 -7.22 10.94 6.41
CA ALA A 166 -6.80 9.55 6.36
C ALA A 166 -5.63 9.35 5.40
N TRP A 167 -5.63 10.00 4.23
CA TRP A 167 -4.52 9.91 3.29
C TRP A 167 -3.22 10.46 3.88
N VAL A 168 -3.26 11.64 4.50
CA VAL A 168 -2.09 12.23 5.16
C VAL A 168 -1.58 11.30 6.27
N TYR A 169 -2.47 10.84 7.14
CA TYR A 169 -2.08 10.00 8.27
C TYR A 169 -1.54 8.63 7.82
N PHE A 170 -2.30 7.86 7.05
CA PHE A 170 -1.92 6.50 6.69
C PHE A 170 -0.83 6.46 5.61
N ARG A 171 -0.94 7.28 4.55
CA ARG A 171 -0.09 7.17 3.35
C ARG A 171 1.15 8.07 3.38
N LEU A 172 1.09 9.23 4.02
CA LEU A 172 2.20 10.18 4.04
C LEU A 172 2.95 10.26 5.36
N PHE A 173 2.34 9.80 6.45
CA PHE A 173 2.99 9.76 7.76
C PHE A 173 3.29 8.31 8.18
N GLN A 174 2.27 7.47 8.35
CA GLN A 174 2.41 6.11 8.88
C GLN A 174 3.22 5.19 7.96
N TYR A 175 2.89 5.18 6.67
CA TYR A 175 3.60 4.37 5.68
C TYR A 175 5.11 4.67 5.65
N PRO A 176 5.60 5.90 5.45
CA PRO A 176 7.03 6.15 5.42
C PRO A 176 7.69 5.98 6.80
N ALA A 177 7.02 6.40 7.89
CA ALA A 177 7.57 6.29 9.23
C ALA A 177 7.81 4.83 9.67
N VAL A 178 7.07 3.88 9.09
CA VAL A 178 7.21 2.46 9.41
C VAL A 178 7.86 1.70 8.27
N CYS A 179 7.28 1.66 7.09
CA CYS A 179 7.78 0.87 5.97
C CYS A 179 9.14 1.38 5.46
N LEU A 180 9.28 2.68 5.21
CA LEU A 180 10.51 3.25 4.65
C LEU A 180 11.59 3.46 5.72
N ARG A 181 11.23 3.82 6.95
CA ARG A 181 12.20 3.85 8.05
C ARG A 181 12.72 2.45 8.35
N ALA A 182 11.83 1.46 8.43
CA ALA A 182 12.25 0.07 8.61
C ALA A 182 13.10 -0.39 7.42
N ALA A 183 12.73 -0.03 6.18
CA ALA A 183 13.55 -0.31 5.01
C ALA A 183 14.98 0.19 5.21
N LEU A 184 15.16 1.46 5.55
CA LEU A 184 16.47 2.09 5.71
C LEU A 184 17.27 1.51 6.90
N VAL A 185 16.64 1.27 8.04
CA VAL A 185 17.30 0.75 9.25
C VAL A 185 17.54 -0.76 9.17
N GLY A 186 16.62 -1.50 8.56
CA GLY A 186 16.63 -2.95 8.47
C GLY A 186 17.73 -3.51 7.57
N GLY A 187 18.09 -2.83 6.48
CA GLY A 187 19.23 -3.25 5.66
C GLY A 187 20.57 -3.06 6.35
N LEU A 188 20.67 -1.98 7.14
CA LEU A 188 21.84 -1.71 7.97
C LEU A 188 21.95 -2.76 9.10
N ALA A 189 20.83 -3.18 9.70
CA ALA A 189 20.81 -4.18 10.77
C ALA A 189 20.97 -5.64 10.30
N LEU A 190 20.42 -6.01 9.13
CA LEU A 190 20.56 -7.35 8.54
C LEU A 190 22.02 -7.68 8.19
N GLU A 191 22.75 -6.71 7.65
CA GLU A 191 24.17 -6.87 7.36
C GLU A 191 25.01 -6.93 8.65
N ALA A 192 24.63 -6.15 9.68
CA ALA A 192 25.29 -6.16 10.99
C ALA A 192 25.14 -7.50 11.74
N GLY A 193 23.92 -8.04 11.79
CA GLY A 193 23.60 -9.26 12.54
C GLY A 193 24.16 -10.54 11.90
N ARG A 194 24.34 -10.58 10.59
CA ARG A 194 24.83 -11.77 9.86
C ARG A 194 26.34 -11.94 9.95
N ILE A 195 27.09 -10.87 10.18
CA ILE A 195 28.55 -10.90 10.31
C ILE A 195 28.99 -10.95 11.79
N GLY A 196 28.19 -10.44 12.72
CA GLY A 196 28.52 -10.42 14.15
C GLY A 196 28.54 -11.78 14.87
N GLY A 197 27.92 -12.83 14.32
CA GLY A 197 27.76 -14.13 14.99
C GLY A 197 27.07 -14.01 16.37
N ASP A 198 26.89 -15.12 17.07
CA ASP A 198 26.25 -15.19 18.40
C ASP A 198 27.06 -14.52 19.53
N ASN A 199 27.65 -13.34 19.32
CA ASN A 199 28.44 -12.64 20.33
C ASN A 199 27.55 -11.64 21.12
N PRO A 200 27.23 -11.92 22.40
CA PRO A 200 26.34 -11.09 23.21
C PRO A 200 27.04 -9.85 23.81
N VAL A 201 28.08 -9.33 23.14
CA VAL A 201 28.94 -8.28 23.71
C VAL A 201 28.41 -6.90 23.33
N ASN A 202 27.73 -6.30 24.30
CA ASN A 202 27.50 -4.86 24.49
C ASN A 202 26.84 -4.12 23.31
N ARG A 203 25.50 -4.12 23.36
CA ARG A 203 24.55 -3.46 22.47
C ARG A 203 24.57 -1.91 22.51
N GLU A 204 25.53 -1.28 23.17
CA GLU A 204 25.55 0.18 23.38
C GLU A 204 26.57 0.89 22.46
N GLU A 205 26.02 1.81 21.65
CA GLU A 205 26.66 3.01 21.06
C GLU A 205 27.83 2.87 20.07
N SER A 206 27.59 2.36 18.85
CA SER A 206 28.48 2.64 17.72
C SER A 206 27.71 2.64 16.40
N THR A 207 27.75 3.75 15.64
CA THR A 207 27.07 3.93 14.35
C THR A 207 28.00 3.79 13.13
N ASP A 208 29.23 3.31 13.33
CA ASP A 208 30.24 3.22 12.28
C ASP A 208 29.98 2.04 11.33
N LEU A 209 30.24 2.23 10.02
CA LEU A 209 30.05 1.21 8.97
C LEU A 209 30.75 -0.12 9.27
N HIS A 210 31.94 -0.10 9.86
CA HIS A 210 32.67 -1.31 10.27
C HIS A 210 31.91 -2.10 11.36
N TRP A 211 31.33 -1.41 12.34
CA TRP A 211 30.48 -2.01 13.38
C TRP A 211 29.17 -2.55 12.80
N LEU A 212 28.56 -1.80 11.86
CA LEU A 212 27.38 -2.19 11.09
C LEU A 212 27.60 -3.38 10.16
N LEU A 213 28.85 -3.80 9.95
CA LEU A 213 29.20 -4.97 9.16
C LEU A 213 29.82 -6.06 10.03
N GLY A 214 29.80 -5.97 11.37
CA GLY A 214 30.45 -6.95 12.24
C GLY A 214 31.95 -7.13 11.99
N LEU A 215 32.59 -6.14 11.36
CA LEU A 215 34.01 -6.14 11.04
C LEU A 215 34.78 -5.34 12.10
N ASP A 216 36.02 -5.75 12.36
CA ASP A 216 36.92 -4.98 13.21
C ASP A 216 37.08 -3.55 12.64
N LYS A 217 37.25 -2.54 13.51
CA LYS A 217 37.35 -1.13 13.06
C LYS A 217 38.50 -0.89 12.07
N ASP A 218 39.50 -1.76 12.09
CA ASP A 218 40.67 -1.71 11.23
C ASP A 218 40.56 -2.64 10.00
N ALA A 219 39.39 -3.26 9.77
CA ALA A 219 39.19 -4.18 8.67
C ALA A 219 39.42 -3.47 7.32
N PRO A 220 40.21 -4.07 6.42
CA PRO A 220 40.48 -3.48 5.12
C PRO A 220 39.20 -3.46 4.27
N LEU A 221 39.08 -2.44 3.41
CA LEU A 221 37.93 -2.26 2.51
C LEU A 221 37.63 -3.50 1.67
N LEU A 222 38.64 -4.32 1.37
CA LEU A 222 38.46 -5.57 0.63
C LEU A 222 37.61 -6.59 1.40
N ASP A 223 37.71 -6.65 2.73
CA ASP A 223 36.92 -7.56 3.57
C ASP A 223 35.48 -7.06 3.70
N VAL A 224 35.28 -5.75 3.75
CA VAL A 224 33.95 -5.12 3.59
C VAL A 224 33.31 -5.53 2.27
N VAL A 225 34.06 -5.41 1.16
CA VAL A 225 33.59 -5.78 -0.19
C VAL A 225 33.35 -7.28 -0.31
N HIS A 226 34.20 -8.12 0.29
CA HIS A 226 34.06 -9.58 0.27
C HIS A 226 32.87 -10.05 1.11
N ALA A 227 32.63 -9.43 2.28
CA ALA A 227 31.46 -9.71 3.10
C ALA A 227 30.16 -9.37 2.36
N LEU A 228 30.10 -8.18 1.74
CA LEU A 228 29.00 -7.76 0.87
C LEU A 228 28.83 -8.65 -0.37
N ALA A 229 29.91 -9.22 -0.90
CA ALA A 229 29.88 -10.10 -2.06
C ALA A 229 29.45 -11.54 -1.72
N HIS A 230 29.83 -12.07 -0.54
CA HIS A 230 29.41 -13.40 -0.08
C HIS A 230 27.97 -13.40 0.45
N SER A 231 27.50 -12.27 0.96
CA SER A 231 26.14 -12.13 1.47
C SER A 231 25.06 -12.17 0.36
N TRP A 232 25.47 -12.04 -0.92
CA TRP A 232 24.66 -12.13 -2.15
C TRP A 232 23.81 -13.40 -2.32
N HIS A 233 24.15 -14.50 -1.64
CA HIS A 233 23.58 -15.82 -1.96
C HIS A 233 22.19 -16.12 -1.36
N VAL A 234 21.70 -15.36 -0.37
CA VAL A 234 20.32 -15.57 0.15
C VAL A 234 19.79 -14.25 0.72
N ASP A 235 18.65 -13.76 0.19
CA ASP A 235 17.78 -12.67 0.69
C ASP A 235 18.19 -11.18 0.49
N ILE A 236 19.44 -10.84 0.20
CA ILE A 236 19.85 -9.43 -0.04
C ILE A 236 19.25 -8.82 -1.32
N PRO A 237 19.27 -9.50 -2.49
CA PRO A 237 18.59 -8.98 -3.68
C PRO A 237 17.09 -8.77 -3.46
N ALA A 238 16.45 -9.64 -2.68
CA ALA A 238 15.03 -9.55 -2.35
C ALA A 238 14.74 -8.35 -1.44
N TYR A 239 15.61 -8.09 -0.45
CA TYR A 239 15.55 -6.88 0.36
C TYR A 239 15.62 -5.61 -0.51
N PHE A 240 16.61 -5.48 -1.40
CA PHE A 240 16.70 -4.31 -2.30
C PHE A 240 15.48 -4.19 -3.23
N ALA A 241 15.00 -5.31 -3.77
CA ALA A 241 13.81 -5.33 -4.61
C ALA A 241 12.55 -4.87 -3.85
N LEU A 242 12.33 -5.38 -2.63
CA LEU A 242 11.21 -4.96 -1.78
C LEU A 242 11.31 -3.48 -1.43
N ASN A 243 12.50 -2.97 -1.10
CA ASN A 243 12.70 -1.55 -0.83
C ASN A 243 12.41 -0.67 -2.03
N ALA A 244 12.86 -1.08 -3.22
CA ALA A 244 12.53 -0.38 -4.46
C ALA A 244 11.01 -0.32 -4.67
N LEU A 245 10.30 -1.44 -4.45
CA LEU A 245 8.85 -1.50 -4.55
C LEU A 245 8.15 -0.60 -3.51
N LEU A 246 8.65 -0.54 -2.27
CA LEU A 246 8.12 0.37 -1.24
C LEU A 246 8.29 1.85 -1.61
N TRP A 247 9.46 2.23 -2.13
CA TRP A 247 9.70 3.60 -2.59
C TRP A 247 8.84 3.97 -3.79
N LEU A 248 8.68 3.06 -4.77
CA LEU A 248 7.79 3.27 -5.90
C LEU A 248 6.34 3.47 -5.44
N LEU A 249 5.90 2.67 -4.46
CA LEU A 249 4.56 2.81 -3.89
C LEU A 249 4.38 4.14 -3.15
N GLN A 250 5.40 4.61 -2.43
CA GLN A 250 5.38 5.94 -1.79
C GLN A 250 5.28 7.08 -2.80
N VAL A 251 6.00 7.00 -3.93
CA VAL A 251 5.91 8.00 -5.00
C VAL A 251 4.47 8.07 -5.54
N LEU A 252 3.80 6.93 -5.70
CA LEU A 252 2.39 6.89 -6.09
C LEU A 252 1.49 7.53 -5.02
N HIS A 253 1.74 7.29 -3.74
CA HIS A 253 0.96 7.93 -2.66
C HIS A 253 1.09 9.45 -2.66
N VAL A 254 2.29 9.99 -2.90
CA VAL A 254 2.53 11.43 -3.02
C VAL A 254 1.84 11.98 -4.27
N TRP A 255 1.93 11.26 -5.39
CA TRP A 255 1.26 11.64 -6.63
C TRP A 255 -0.26 11.74 -6.47
N TRP A 256 -0.90 10.73 -5.86
CA TRP A 256 -2.34 10.79 -5.61
C TRP A 256 -2.73 11.83 -4.58
N PHE A 257 -1.91 12.07 -3.56
CA PHE A 257 -2.16 13.18 -2.65
C PHE A 257 -2.17 14.52 -3.38
N TYR A 258 -1.23 14.73 -4.30
CA TYR A 258 -1.21 15.92 -5.16
C TYR A 258 -2.52 16.06 -5.96
N LEU A 259 -3.04 14.95 -6.52
CA LEU A 259 -4.33 14.95 -7.22
C LEU A 259 -5.50 15.27 -6.28
N LEU A 260 -5.52 14.69 -5.07
CA LEU A 260 -6.54 14.94 -4.05
C LEU A 260 -6.56 16.40 -3.58
N VAL A 261 -5.40 17.01 -3.37
CA VAL A 261 -5.29 18.44 -3.04
C VAL A 261 -5.75 19.29 -4.21
N GLY A 262 -5.34 18.96 -5.44
CA GLY A 262 -5.82 19.64 -6.64
C GLY A 262 -7.34 19.57 -6.80
N LEU A 263 -7.95 18.43 -6.49
CA LEU A 263 -9.40 18.26 -6.43
C LEU A 263 -10.02 19.12 -5.32
N ALA A 264 -9.44 19.12 -4.11
CA ALA A 264 -9.91 19.92 -2.98
C ALA A 264 -9.94 21.42 -3.32
N LEU A 265 -8.89 21.93 -3.97
CA LEU A 265 -8.81 23.33 -4.40
C LEU A 265 -9.84 23.67 -5.46
N ARG A 266 -10.10 22.77 -6.42
CA ARG A 266 -11.16 22.97 -7.43
C ARG A 266 -12.55 22.96 -6.82
N VAL A 267 -12.81 22.05 -5.88
CA VAL A 267 -14.08 21.99 -5.14
C VAL A 267 -14.26 23.25 -4.29
N ALA A 268 -13.22 23.76 -3.64
CA ALA A 268 -13.27 24.99 -2.86
C ALA A 268 -13.47 26.25 -3.72
N ALA A 269 -12.96 26.26 -4.96
CA ALA A 269 -13.12 27.34 -5.90
C ALA A 269 -14.47 27.30 -6.68
N ALA A 270 -15.22 26.20 -6.55
CA ALA A 270 -16.47 26.03 -7.28
C ALA A 270 -17.56 26.99 -6.74
N PRO A 271 -18.21 27.78 -7.62
CA PRO A 271 -19.21 28.78 -7.25
C PRO A 271 -20.56 28.16 -6.86
N ASP A 272 -20.88 26.95 -7.35
CA ASP A 272 -22.15 26.29 -7.09
C ASP A 272 -22.03 24.76 -6.91
N VAL A 273 -23.05 24.17 -6.28
CA VAL A 273 -23.11 22.73 -5.98
C VAL A 273 -23.15 21.89 -7.27
N LYS A 274 -23.67 22.44 -8.38
CA LYS A 274 -23.71 21.75 -9.66
C LYS A 274 -22.32 21.58 -10.24
N GLU A 275 -21.47 22.59 -10.13
CA GLU A 275 -20.07 22.52 -10.53
C GLU A 275 -19.26 21.57 -9.63
N ILE A 276 -19.48 21.58 -8.31
CA ILE A 276 -18.90 20.58 -7.39
C ILE A 276 -19.24 19.16 -7.84
N ARG A 277 -20.50 18.91 -8.20
CA ARG A 277 -20.96 17.59 -8.66
C ARG A 277 -20.30 17.19 -9.98
N ASN A 278 -20.14 18.13 -10.92
CA ASN A 278 -19.48 17.86 -12.19
C ASN A 278 -17.98 17.54 -11.98
N ILE A 279 -17.30 18.31 -11.13
CA ILE A 279 -15.90 18.07 -10.75
C ILE A 279 -15.75 16.68 -10.11
N ALA A 280 -16.66 16.30 -9.21
CA ALA A 280 -16.67 14.98 -8.60
C ALA A 280 -16.94 13.86 -9.63
N ALA A 281 -17.90 14.05 -10.53
CA ALA A 281 -18.22 13.08 -11.59
C ALA A 281 -17.02 12.85 -12.54
N ASP A 282 -16.34 13.93 -12.94
CA ASP A 282 -15.17 13.85 -13.81
C ASP A 282 -13.99 13.11 -13.17
N HIS A 283 -13.81 13.26 -11.85
CA HIS A 283 -12.70 12.66 -11.12
C HIS A 283 -12.98 11.23 -10.65
N TYR A 284 -14.20 10.94 -10.18
CA TYR A 284 -14.56 9.63 -9.62
C TYR A 284 -15.23 8.69 -10.61
N GLU A 285 -16.09 9.18 -11.51
CA GLU A 285 -16.83 8.34 -12.44
C GLU A 285 -16.14 8.19 -13.80
N GLY A 286 -15.19 9.09 -14.12
CA GLY A 286 -14.34 9.00 -15.29
C GLY A 286 -15.13 9.13 -16.59
N GLY A 287 -15.49 10.36 -16.97
CA GLY A 287 -15.83 10.75 -18.34
C GLY A 287 -16.86 9.89 -19.07
N ALA A 288 -17.80 9.26 -18.35
CA ALA A 288 -18.87 8.48 -18.97
C ALA A 288 -19.80 9.38 -19.79
N ASP A 289 -20.05 10.60 -19.31
CA ASP A 289 -20.96 11.55 -19.95
C ASP A 289 -20.41 12.15 -21.25
N GLU A 290 -19.09 12.31 -21.39
CA GLU A 290 -18.50 12.92 -22.60
C GLU A 290 -18.60 11.97 -23.81
N ARG A 291 -18.47 10.65 -23.60
CA ARG A 291 -18.66 9.65 -24.66
C ARG A 291 -20.13 9.47 -25.05
N VAL A 292 -21.07 9.60 -24.10
CA VAL A 292 -22.51 9.53 -24.38
C VAL A 292 -22.96 10.80 -25.10
N ALA A 293 -22.50 11.98 -24.68
CA ALA A 293 -22.77 13.25 -25.36
C ALA A 293 -22.20 13.27 -26.78
N THR A 294 -20.99 12.73 -26.98
CA THR A 294 -20.38 12.62 -28.31
C THR A 294 -21.16 11.64 -29.20
N ARG A 295 -21.55 10.46 -28.70
CA ARG A 295 -22.35 9.47 -29.46
C ARG A 295 -23.77 9.98 -29.79
N VAL A 296 -24.42 10.67 -28.86
CA VAL A 296 -25.74 11.28 -29.07
C VAL A 296 -25.64 12.45 -30.05
N GLY A 297 -24.59 13.27 -29.98
CA GLY A 297 -24.31 14.34 -30.94
C GLY A 297 -24.07 13.81 -32.36
N GLN A 298 -23.34 12.69 -32.49
CA GLN A 298 -23.06 12.05 -33.77
C GLN A 298 -24.31 11.39 -34.38
N GLN A 299 -25.13 10.70 -33.58
CA GLN A 299 -26.43 10.16 -34.03
C GLN A 299 -27.44 11.25 -34.40
N ARG A 300 -27.42 12.40 -33.72
CA ARG A 300 -28.30 13.53 -34.04
C ARG A 300 -27.86 14.26 -35.32
N GLY A 301 -26.55 14.31 -35.59
CA GLY A 301 -26.00 14.83 -36.84
C GLY A 301 -26.25 13.93 -38.06
N GLU A 302 -26.24 12.61 -37.89
CA GLU A 302 -26.57 11.67 -38.97
C GLU A 302 -28.07 11.66 -39.31
N ASN A 303 -28.97 11.80 -38.32
CA ASN A 303 -30.42 11.87 -38.55
C ASN A 303 -30.91 13.23 -39.10
N GLN A 304 -30.04 14.25 -39.20
CA GLN A 304 -30.38 15.56 -39.75
C GLN A 304 -29.80 15.80 -41.15
N LYS A 305 -29.15 14.81 -41.78
CA LYS A 305 -28.76 14.93 -43.18
C LYS A 305 -30.04 14.98 -44.05
N PRO A 306 -30.31 16.09 -44.77
CA PRO A 306 -31.45 16.13 -45.68
C PRO A 306 -31.27 15.03 -46.72
N LYS A 307 -32.32 14.25 -46.95
CA LYS A 307 -32.39 13.38 -48.12
C LYS A 307 -32.27 14.28 -49.34
N SER A 308 -31.16 14.17 -50.06
CA SER A 308 -31.02 14.76 -51.39
C SER A 308 -32.02 14.05 -52.29
N ASP A 309 -33.00 14.80 -52.78
CA ASP A 309 -33.90 14.40 -53.87
C ASP A 309 -33.13 14.08 -55.16
#